data_AF-A0A6J7TBY8-F1
#
_entry.id   AF-A0A6J7TBY8-F1
#
_cell.length_a   1.000
_cell.length_b   1.000
_cell.length_c   1.000
_cell.angle_alpha   90.00
_cell.angle_beta   90.00
_cell.angle_gamma   90.00
#
_symmetry.space_group_name_H-M   'P 1'
#
loop_
_entity.id
_entity.type
_entity.pdbx_description
1 polymer ?
#
loop_
_entity_poly.entity_id
_entity_poly.type
_entity_poly.pdbx_seq_one_letter_code
_entity_poly.pdbx_strand_id
1 'polypeptide(L)' 'MGEWIALTIVIAVMAPLGDLVESMFKRNLDVKDFGTIVAGHGGVLDRFDGFFFVLPAVYYLMLVISPWS' A
#
# COMPACT_ATOMS: atom_id res chain seq x y z
N MET A 1 14.34 17.16 -7.97
CA MET A 1 15.11 15.95 -7.58
C MET A 1 14.83 15.53 -6.15
N GLY A 2 14.78 16.45 -5.18
CA GLY A 2 14.42 16.12 -3.80
C GLY A 2 13.03 15.48 -3.66
N GLU A 3 12.06 15.87 -4.48
CA GLU A 3 10.70 15.30 -4.49
C GLU A 3 10.74 13.80 -4.81
N TRP A 4 11.49 13.40 -5.84
CA TRP A 4 11.66 12.01 -6.25
C TRP A 4 12.30 11.14 -5.15
N ILE A 5 13.24 11.70 -4.38
CA ILE A 5 13.87 11.03 -3.24
C ILE A 5 12.85 10.88 -2.09
N ALA A 6 12.11 11.94 -1.76
CA ALA A 6 11.07 11.90 -0.74
C ALA A 6 9.95 10.91 -1.09
N LEU A 7 9.47 10.90 -2.34
CA LEU A 7 8.51 9.94 -2.87
C LEU A 7 9.03 8.51 -2.72
N THR A 8 10.27 8.24 -3.15
CA THR A 8 10.87 6.90 -3.07
C THR A 8 10.94 6.41 -1.62
N ILE A 9 11.35 7.26 -0.68
CA ILE A 9 11.41 6.93 0.75
C ILE A 9 10.01 6.63 1.32
N VAL A 10 9.02 7.47 1.03
CA VAL A 10 7.64 7.28 1.53
C VAL A 10 7.01 6.01 0.94
N ILE A 11 7.17 5.75 -0.35
CA ILE A 11 6.66 4.53 -1.00
C ILE A 11 7.33 3.28 -0.42
N ALA A 12 8.66 3.31 -0.24
CA ALA A 12 9.43 2.18 0.28
C ALA A 12 9.10 1.82 1.75
N VAL A 13 8.60 2.78 2.54
CA VAL A 13 8.13 2.53 3.92
C VAL A 13 6.64 2.15 3.96
N MET A 14 5.79 2.82 3.17
CA MET A 14 4.34 2.62 3.25
C MET A 14 3.84 1.36 2.51
N ALA A 15 4.53 0.89 1.46
CA ALA A 15 4.11 -0.34 0.77
C ALA A 15 4.25 -1.59 1.67
N PRO A 16 5.38 -1.85 2.36
CA PRO A 16 5.49 -2.96 3.30
C PRO A 16 4.55 -2.83 4.52
N LEU A 17 4.22 -1.61 4.95
CA LEU A 17 3.23 -1.42 6.02
C LEU A 17 1.82 -1.86 5.60
N GLY A 18 1.45 -1.71 4.32
CA GLY A 18 0.18 -2.22 3.78
C GLY A 18 0.09 -3.74 3.77
N ASP A 19 1.11 -4.43 3.26
CA ASP A 19 1.23 -5.91 3.31
C ASP A 19 1.16 -6.42 4.76
N LEU A 20 1.91 -5.81 5.68
CA LEU A 20 1.87 -6.20 7.09
C LEU A 20 0.48 -6.01 7.72
N VAL A 21 -0.23 -4.93 7.38
CA VAL A 21 -1.61 -4.69 7.85
C VAL A 21 -2.59 -5.69 7.23
N GLU A 22 -2.52 -5.98 5.93
CA GLU A 22 -3.35 -7.01 5.31
C GLU A 22 -3.07 -8.40 5.94
N SER A 23 -1.79 -8.75 6.09
CA SER A 23 -1.34 -9.98 6.76
C SER A 23 -1.82 -10.09 8.22
N MET A 24 -1.99 -8.97 8.94
CA MET A 24 -2.64 -8.95 10.26
C MET A 24 -4.16 -9.16 10.15
N PHE A 25 -4.84 -8.52 9.21
CA PHE A 25 -6.28 -8.71 8.98
C PHE A 25 -6.63 -10.15 8.58
N LYS A 26 -5.84 -10.76 7.68
CA LYS A 26 -5.99 -12.17 7.28
C LYS A 26 -5.96 -13.11 8.48
N ARG A 27 -4.98 -12.93 9.38
CA ARG A 27 -4.87 -13.68 10.65
C ARG A 27 -6.03 -13.44 11.62
N ASN A 28 -6.51 -12.20 11.75
CA ASN A 28 -7.63 -11.86 12.65
C ASN A 28 -8.98 -12.43 12.17
N LEU A 29 -9.11 -12.76 10.88
CA LEU A 29 -10.30 -13.33 10.27
C LEU A 29 -10.20 -14.86 10.04
N ASP A 30 -9.07 -15.47 10.41
CA ASP A 30 -8.70 -16.87 10.12
C ASP A 30 -8.83 -17.26 8.63
N VAL A 31 -8.60 -16.28 7.74
CA VAL A 31 -8.59 -16.48 6.28
C VAL A 31 -7.17 -16.40 5.73
N LYS A 32 -6.86 -17.20 4.72
CA LYS A 32 -5.51 -17.23 4.12
C LYS A 32 -5.31 -16.17 3.04
N ASP A 33 -6.30 -15.98 2.18
CA ASP A 33 -6.30 -15.08 1.02
C ASP A 33 -7.67 -14.38 0.99
N PHE A 34 -7.76 -13.10 0.63
CA PHE A 34 -9.04 -12.36 0.66
C PHE A 34 -10.06 -12.73 -0.44
N GLY A 35 -9.71 -13.68 -1.31
CA GLY A 35 -10.61 -14.29 -2.29
C GLY A 35 -9.85 -15.03 -3.40
N THR A 36 -10.57 -15.82 -4.20
CA THR A 36 -9.98 -16.64 -5.28
C THR A 36 -10.49 -16.22 -6.66
N ILE A 37 -10.39 -14.91 -6.96
CA ILE A 37 -10.79 -14.34 -8.27
C ILE A 37 -9.94 -14.90 -9.42
N VAL A 38 -8.68 -15.28 -9.15
CA VAL A 38 -7.87 -16.08 -10.07
C VAL A 38 -7.31 -17.29 -9.29
N ALA A 39 -7.68 -18.50 -9.72
CA ALA A 39 -7.25 -19.73 -9.06
C ALA A 39 -5.71 -19.83 -9.03
N GLY A 40 -5.15 -19.95 -7.82
CA GLY A 40 -3.70 -20.04 -7.60
C GLY A 40 -2.92 -18.72 -7.71
N HIS A 41 -3.58 -17.56 -7.66
CA HIS A 41 -2.97 -16.25 -7.93
C HIS A 41 -3.24 -15.16 -6.86
N GLY A 42 -3.66 -15.57 -5.66
CA GLY A 42 -3.97 -14.68 -4.52
C GLY A 42 -5.30 -13.94 -4.65
N GLY A 43 -5.63 -13.16 -3.62
CA GLY A 43 -6.74 -12.21 -3.67
C GLY A 43 -6.49 -11.05 -4.64
N VAL A 44 -7.54 -10.29 -4.92
CA VAL A 44 -7.38 -8.96 -5.55
C VAL A 44 -6.96 -7.92 -4.50
N LEU A 45 -7.39 -8.06 -3.25
CA LEU A 45 -6.94 -7.22 -2.14
C LEU A 45 -5.43 -7.40 -1.90
N ASP A 46 -4.95 -8.65 -2.06
CA ASP A 46 -3.57 -9.12 -1.96
C ASP A 46 -2.66 -8.64 -3.12
N ARG A 47 -3.00 -7.47 -3.69
CA ARG A 47 -2.29 -6.68 -4.72
C ARG A 47 -2.48 -5.16 -4.54
N PHE A 48 -3.42 -4.75 -3.68
CA PHE A 48 -3.77 -3.36 -3.37
C PHE A 48 -3.56 -3.00 -1.89
N ASP A 49 -3.31 -3.98 -1.03
CA ASP A 49 -2.71 -3.89 0.31
C ASP A 49 -1.76 -2.70 0.51
N GLY A 50 -0.66 -2.64 -0.26
CA GLY A 50 0.32 -1.55 -0.20
C GLY A 50 -0.23 -0.21 -0.68
N PHE A 51 -1.16 -0.21 -1.64
CA PHE A 51 -1.76 1.00 -2.19
C PHE A 51 -2.62 1.74 -1.16
N PHE A 52 -3.29 1.04 -0.23
CA PHE A 52 -4.10 1.69 0.81
C PHE A 52 -3.30 2.64 1.71
N PHE A 53 -2.00 2.38 1.93
CA PHE A 53 -1.12 3.27 2.70
C PHE A 53 -0.28 4.19 1.80
N VAL A 54 0.18 3.70 0.64
CA VAL A 54 0.97 4.50 -0.30
C VAL A 54 0.19 5.66 -0.90
N LEU A 55 -1.06 5.44 -1.36
CA LEU A 55 -1.85 6.49 -2.03
C LEU A 55 -2.10 7.72 -1.15
N PRO A 56 -2.64 7.62 0.09
CA PRO A 56 -2.82 8.80 0.94
C PRO A 56 -1.48 9.41 1.37
N ALA A 57 -0.44 8.61 1.62
CA ALA A 57 0.86 9.13 2.02
C ALA A 57 1.52 9.95 0.90
N VAL A 58 1.49 9.47 -0.34
CA VAL A 58 1.98 10.21 -1.52
C VAL A 58 1.13 11.46 -1.77
N TYR A 59 -0.20 11.38 -1.63
CA TYR A 59 -1.08 12.55 -1.77
C TYR A 59 -0.72 13.67 -0.78
N TYR A 60 -0.62 13.36 0.52
CA TYR A 60 -0.25 14.36 1.52
C TYR A 60 1.19 14.84 1.38
N LEU A 61 2.12 13.98 0.97
CA LEU A 61 3.51 14.38 0.68
C LEU A 61 3.56 15.42 -0.45
N MET A 62 2.86 15.17 -1.56
CA MET A 62 2.82 16.09 -2.69
C MET A 62 2.10 17.39 -2.32
N LEU A 63 0.99 17.33 -1.58
CA LEU A 63 0.28 18.51 -1.08
C LEU A 63 1.15 19.41 -0.18
N VAL A 64 2.14 18.85 0.53
CA VAL A 64 3.09 19.60 1.37
C VAL A 64 4.30 20.11 0.58
N ILE A 65 4.88 19.30 -0.31
CA ILE A 65 6.13 19.65 -1.03
C ILE A 65 5.85 20.50 -2.28
N SER A 66 4.79 20.18 -3.01
CA SER A 66 4.39 20.81 -4.28
C SER A 66 2.87 20.99 -4.34
N PRO A 67 2.28 21.83 -3.47
CA PRO A 67 0.90 22.23 -3.65
C PRO A 67 0.72 22.91 -5.01
N TRP A 68 -0.39 22.61 -5.70
CA TRP A 68 -0.79 23.17 -7.00
C TRP A 68 -0.01 22.71 -8.26
N SER A 69 0.76 21.62 -8.18
CA SER A 69 1.28 20.90 -9.37
C SER A 69 0.38 19.76 -9.82
#